data_AF-A0A5S4YF03-F1
#
_entry.id   AF-A0A5S4YF03-F1
#
_cell.length_a   1.000
_cell.length_b   1.000
_cell.length_c   1.000
_cell.angle_alpha   90.00
_cell.angle_beta   90.00
_cell.angle_gamma   90.00
#
_symmetry.space_group_name_H-M   'P 1'
#
loop_
_entity.id
_entity.type
_entity.pdbx_description
1 polymer ?
#
loop_
_entity_poly.entity_id
_entity_poly.type
_entity_poly.pdbx_seq_one_letter_code
_entity_poly.pdbx_strand_id
1 'polypeptide(L)' 'MTERDKGSPASRFLVRQGSRGWMVYDRQRRGPAMIGTSLAVNLTKEQAERIERTLVDKRERGIIPD' A
#
# COMPACT_ATOMS: atom_id res chain seq x y z
N MET A 1 -13.78 12.91 -17.19
CA MET A 1 -13.71 11.85 -16.16
C MET A 1 -12.28 11.78 -15.63
N THR A 2 -11.89 12.71 -14.76
CA THR A 2 -10.63 12.61 -14.00
C THR A 2 -10.77 13.46 -12.74
N GLU A 3 -11.65 13.01 -11.85
CA GLU A 3 -11.73 13.54 -10.49
C GLU A 3 -10.92 12.66 -9.54
N ARG A 4 -10.50 13.27 -8.44
CA ARG A 4 -9.57 12.83 -7.36
C ARG A 4 -8.12 13.20 -7.68
N ASP A 5 -7.45 14.10 -6.95
CA ASP A 5 -7.58 14.35 -5.52
C ASP A 5 -6.83 15.64 -5.13
N LYS A 6 -7.55 16.60 -4.53
CA LYS A 6 -6.99 17.67 -3.70
C LYS A 6 -7.42 17.33 -2.26
N GLY A 7 -6.75 16.41 -1.57
CA GLY A 7 -7.14 16.12 -0.19
C GLY A 7 -6.54 14.87 0.42
N SER A 8 -5.24 14.87 0.67
CA SER A 8 -4.48 14.11 1.70
C SER A 8 -3.01 14.05 1.25
N PRO A 9 -2.01 14.02 2.16
CA PRO A 9 -0.64 13.72 1.75
C PRO A 9 -0.67 12.38 1.02
N ALA A 10 -0.39 12.40 -0.29
CA ALA A 10 -0.58 11.26 -1.17
C ALA A 10 -0.15 9.95 -0.49
N SER A 11 -1.08 9.01 -0.31
CA SER A 11 -0.84 7.77 0.45
C SER A 11 0.49 7.15 0.03
N ARG A 12 1.32 6.85 1.04
CA ARG A 12 2.64 6.25 0.85
C ARG A 12 2.54 4.92 0.09
N PHE A 13 1.44 4.20 0.30
CA PHE A 13 1.16 2.91 -0.30
C PHE A 13 0.14 3.06 -1.42
N LEU A 14 0.31 2.28 -2.49
CA LEU A 14 -0.55 2.29 -3.68
C LEU A 14 -0.74 0.88 -4.20
N VAL A 15 -1.94 0.49 -4.57
CA VAL A 15 -2.16 -0.78 -5.27
C VAL A 15 -1.79 -0.61 -6.75
N ARG A 16 -0.91 -1.49 -7.26
CA ARG A 16 -0.50 -1.52 -8.67
C ARG A 16 -0.57 -2.92 -9.23
N GLN A 17 -0.99 -3.05 -10.49
CA GLN A 17 -0.89 -4.30 -11.23
C GLN A 17 0.54 -4.47 -11.76
N GLY A 18 1.15 -5.63 -11.50
CA GLY A 18 2.43 -6.08 -12.06
C GLY A 18 2.25 -7.16 -13.13
N SER A 19 3.36 -7.76 -13.55
CA SER A 19 3.39 -8.77 -14.63
C SER A 19 2.80 -10.12 -14.26
N ARG A 20 2.82 -10.50 -12.96
CA ARG A 20 2.33 -11.81 -12.48
C ARG A 20 1.14 -11.71 -11.52
N GLY A 21 0.65 -10.51 -11.24
CA GLY A 21 -0.41 -10.26 -10.28
C GLY A 21 -0.40 -8.82 -9.76
N TRP A 22 -1.11 -8.56 -8.68
CA TRP A 22 -1.16 -7.25 -8.03
C TRP A 22 -0.06 -7.11 -6.97
N MET A 23 0.29 -5.86 -6.65
CA MET A 23 1.22 -5.54 -5.59
C MET A 23 0.81 -4.26 -4.86
N VAL A 24 1.30 -4.08 -3.64
CA VAL A 24 1.28 -2.79 -2.96
C VAL A 24 2.65 -2.13 -3.15
N TYR A 25 2.66 -0.96 -3.76
CA TYR A 25 3.84 -0.15 -4.03
C TYR A 25 4.03 0.87 -2.90
N ASP A 26 5.20 0.85 -2.26
CA ASP A 26 5.62 1.85 -1.28
C ASP A 26 6.42 2.94 -2.00
N ARG A 27 5.84 4.13 -2.10
CA ARG A 27 6.48 5.31 -2.72
C ARG A 27 7.77 5.71 -2.03
N GLN A 28 7.88 5.51 -0.72
CA GLN A 28 9.06 5.88 0.04
C GLN A 28 10.22 4.92 -0.23
N ARG A 29 9.92 3.63 -0.41
CA ARG A 29 10.93 2.61 -0.79
C ARG A 29 11.17 2.53 -2.29
N ARG A 30 10.30 3.19 -3.08
CA ARG A 30 10.30 3.14 -4.55
C ARG A 30 10.24 1.70 -5.08
N GLY A 31 9.46 0.86 -4.40
CA GLY A 31 9.39 -0.58 -4.65
C GLY A 31 8.18 -1.22 -3.97
N PRO A 32 8.08 -2.56 -3.97
CA PRO A 32 7.00 -3.23 -3.27
C PRO A 32 7.07 -2.95 -1.76
N ALA A 33 5.90 -2.77 -1.16
CA ALA A 33 5.77 -2.63 0.28
C ALA A 33 6.23 -3.92 0.96
N MET A 34 6.88 -3.80 2.11
CA MET A 34 7.21 -4.94 2.95
C MET A 34 6.09 -5.16 3.97
N ILE A 35 5.65 -6.41 4.09
CA ILE A 35 4.71 -6.86 5.11
C ILE A 35 5.45 -7.89 5.96
N GLY A 36 5.86 -7.48 7.17
CA GLY A 36 6.78 -8.28 7.97
C GLY A 36 8.10 -8.46 7.24
N THR A 37 8.41 -9.70 6.85
CA THR A 37 9.62 -10.08 6.11
C THR A 37 9.41 -10.33 4.61
N SER A 38 8.16 -10.22 4.12
CA SER A 38 7.80 -10.56 2.74
C SER A 38 7.38 -9.34 1.93
N LEU A 39 7.63 -9.37 0.61
CA LEU A 39 7.18 -8.33 -0.31
C LEU A 39 5.69 -8.51 -0.66
N ALA A 40 4.96 -7.40 -0.70
CA ALA A 40 3.56 -7.34 -1.08
C ALA A 40 3.37 -7.47 -2.61
N VAL A 41 3.81 -8.58 -3.20
CA VAL A 41 3.75 -8.86 -4.64
C VAL A 41 2.99 -10.15 -4.92
N ASN A 42 2.60 -10.36 -6.18
CA ASN A 42 1.91 -11.57 -6.64
C ASN A 42 0.59 -11.83 -5.90
N LEU A 43 -0.13 -10.74 -5.57
CA LEU A 43 -1.38 -10.74 -4.84
C LEU A 43 -2.57 -10.73 -5.81
N THR A 44 -3.75 -11.10 -5.33
CA THR A 44 -4.99 -10.68 -5.99
C THR A 44 -5.24 -9.19 -5.72
N LYS A 45 -6.14 -8.59 -6.50
CA LYS A 45 -6.52 -7.19 -6.31
C LYS A 45 -7.06 -6.95 -4.91
N GLU A 46 -7.96 -7.82 -4.44
CA GLU A 46 -8.60 -7.73 -3.14
C GLU A 46 -7.58 -7.84 -2.00
N GLN A 47 -6.60 -8.74 -2.15
CA GLN A 47 -5.50 -8.87 -1.19
C GLN A 47 -4.65 -7.59 -1.14
N ALA A 48 -4.27 -7.04 -2.30
CA ALA A 48 -3.48 -5.82 -2.37
C ALA A 48 -4.23 -4.62 -1.75
N GLU A 49 -5.53 -4.47 -2.01
CA GLU A 49 -6.36 -3.42 -1.39
C GLU A 49 -6.51 -3.60 0.12
N ARG A 50 -6.66 -4.84 0.61
CA ARG A 50 -6.71 -5.10 2.06
C ARG A 50 -5.39 -4.73 2.75
N ILE A 51 -4.27 -5.06 2.11
CA ILE A 51 -2.93 -4.73 2.61
C ILE A 51 -2.69 -3.22 2.60
N GLU A 52 -3.04 -2.54 1.51
CA GLU A 52 -2.89 -1.09 1.39
C GLU A 52 -3.65 -0.36 2.51
N ARG A 53 -4.92 -0.70 2.74
CA ARG A 53 -5.71 -0.18 3.87
C ARG A 53 -5.03 -0.43 5.21
N THR A 54 -4.56 -1.66 5.45
CA THR A 54 -3.86 -2.02 6.70
C THR A 54 -2.58 -1.19 6.90
N LEU A 55 -1.84 -0.92 5.83
CA LEU A 55 -0.60 -0.16 5.88
C LEU A 55 -0.84 1.35 6.03
N VAL A 56 -1.92 1.87 5.46
CA VAL A 56 -2.39 3.24 5.68
C VAL A 56 -2.84 3.39 7.15
N ASP A 57 -3.69 2.49 7.65
CA ASP A 57 -4.18 2.52 9.03
C ASP A 57 -3.05 2.42 10.07
N LYS A 58 -2.03 1.57 9.82
CA LYS A 58 -0.84 1.47 10.68
C LYS A 58 0.00 2.74 10.71
N ARG A 59 -0.06 3.56 9.67
CA ARG A 59 0.69 4.83 9.61
C ARG A 59 -0.05 5.96 10.32
N GLU A 60 -1.38 5.97 10.21
CA GLU A 60 -2.24 6.97 10.86
C GLU A 60 -2.36 6.71 12.37
N ARG A 61 -2.28 5.45 12.83
CA ARG A 61 -2.08 5.10 14.24
C ARG A 61 -0.59 5.00 14.57
N GLY A 62 0.02 6.10 14.99
CA GLY A 62 1.32 6.10 15.69
C GLY A 62 1.27 5.41 17.06
N ILE A 63 0.76 4.19 17.16
CA ILE A 63 0.73 3.39 18.39
C ILE A 63 1.80 2.31 18.27
N ILE A 64 2.98 2.63 18.79
CA ILE A 64 3.96 1.65 19.27
C ILE A 64 3.44 1.21 20.65
N PRO A 65 3.03 -0.04 20.89
CA PRO A 65 2.92 -0.52 22.26
C PRO A 65 4.33 -0.81 22.78
N ASP A 66 4.63 -0.28 23.97
CA ASP A 66 5.83 -0.57 24.78
C ASP A 66 5.89 -2.06 25.18
#